data_AF-C7GN92-F1
#
_entry.id   AF-C7GN92-F1
#
_cell.length_a   1.000
_cell.length_b   1.000
_cell.length_c   1.000
_cell.angle_alpha   90.00
_cell.angle_beta   90.00
_cell.angle_gamma   90.00
#
_symmetry.space_group_name_H-M   'P 1'
#
loop_
_entity.id
_entity.type
_entity.pdbx_description
1 polymer ?
#
loop_
_entity_poly.entity_id
_entity_poly.type
_entity_poly.pdbx_seq_one_letter_code
_entity_poly.pdbx_strand_id
1 'polypeptide(L)'
;MTLTIKIGTLNDSDQSAVHNGTENGSDFRKITPTEEEICDDVVLLWKEEPGTEDATIQHLYDRITERNQSWKLSASRFRKILNEHHLYDTDLETVSLYKDKIHFPKALDSDAKVEVKFIDDEHGRGLFAKRDFSKGQIILKENKPIVYIPPLDKLFLISNGKACARCGKALYDLTQHKIMVHYLDCEVCKAIWCSEKCKKAHASLHELLYHSWRSNRIDILHAGNWKRFVNYCEKYCFTAAFSVGLIYGSMLLDTTGEVKEQWQKLASISQRERIKLRDASGIGSTFSLLNGTTVHTEEESDNGTKKGVEKNIDDETVWEKCYELFCGAFPKASEEIDFEKFLTMIGTFNINQYNGQVYHWISFINHDCEPNAYIEQVEEHEELRLHARKPIKKGEQIRITYVNPLHGVRLRRRELRVNWGFLCQCDRCQNELSTFERVPNLEKKNADANLGVEKIDSNDSSEDGSKKSTGNRKSSMREAQPDLKEILKNGKEFELDIPETVDTQGNVRKTSVRFDSNVSVAVDER
;
A
#
# COMPACT_ATOMS: atom_id res chain seq x y z
N MET A 1 -23.52 -31.52 0.57
CA MET A 1 -22.45 -32.38 1.12
C MET A 1 -21.67 -31.55 2.11
N THR A 2 -21.91 -31.79 3.39
CA THR A 2 -21.32 -31.10 4.54
C THR A 2 -20.00 -31.77 4.90
N LEU A 3 -18.89 -31.03 4.83
CA LEU A 3 -17.58 -31.47 5.29
C LEU A 3 -17.32 -30.90 6.68
N THR A 4 -17.35 -31.78 7.68
CA THR A 4 -17.06 -31.47 9.09
C THR A 4 -15.57 -31.72 9.35
N ILE A 5 -14.84 -30.67 9.74
CA ILE A 5 -13.43 -30.77 10.15
C ILE A 5 -13.38 -31.22 11.62
N LYS A 6 -12.77 -32.37 11.90
CA LYS A 6 -12.50 -32.87 13.25
C LYS A 6 -11.22 -32.21 13.80
N ILE A 7 -11.36 -31.47 14.90
CA ILE A 7 -10.23 -31.00 15.72
C ILE A 7 -9.93 -32.10 16.75
N GLY A 8 -8.73 -32.68 16.69
CA GLY A 8 -8.25 -33.66 17.67
C GLY A 8 -7.65 -32.96 18.89
N THR A 9 -8.20 -33.23 20.06
CA THR A 9 -7.70 -32.82 21.38
C THR A 9 -6.43 -33.58 21.75
N LEU A 10 -5.39 -32.86 22.19
CA LEU A 10 -4.20 -33.44 22.82
C LEU A 10 -4.59 -33.98 24.21
N ASN A 11 -4.39 -35.28 24.44
CA ASN A 11 -4.52 -35.89 25.77
C ASN A 11 -3.14 -35.92 26.44
N ASP A 12 -3.10 -35.39 27.66
CA ASP A 12 -2.07 -35.62 28.67
C ASP A 12 -2.14 -37.07 29.17
N SER A 13 -1.27 -37.94 28.65
CA SER A 13 -0.78 -39.13 29.36
C SER A 13 0.26 -39.83 28.51
N ASP A 14 1.54 -39.61 28.81
CA ASP A 14 2.57 -40.65 28.77
C ASP A 14 3.84 -40.14 29.45
N GLN A 15 3.87 -40.27 30.78
CA GLN A 15 5.13 -40.35 31.51
C GLN A 15 5.62 -41.81 31.45
N SER A 16 6.75 -42.07 30.80
CA SER A 16 7.62 -43.15 31.24
C SER A 16 9.09 -42.96 30.84
N ALA A 17 9.94 -43.27 31.82
CA ALA A 17 11.33 -43.70 31.75
C ALA A 17 12.41 -42.66 31.41
N VAL A 18 12.95 -42.10 32.51
CA VAL A 18 14.32 -41.62 32.65
C VAL A 18 15.31 -42.69 32.15
N HIS A 19 16.08 -42.37 31.12
CA HIS A 19 17.30 -43.08 30.79
C HIS A 19 18.48 -42.09 30.74
N ASN A 20 19.36 -42.20 31.73
CA ASN A 20 20.67 -41.58 31.74
C ASN A 20 21.49 -42.16 30.58
N GLY A 21 21.70 -41.35 29.54
CA GLY A 21 22.60 -41.63 28.43
C GLY A 21 23.43 -40.39 28.13
N THR A 22 24.66 -40.40 28.62
CA THR A 22 25.86 -39.73 28.12
C THR A 22 25.72 -38.66 27.03
N GLU A 23 26.24 -37.48 27.35
CA GLU A 23 26.67 -36.41 26.45
C GLU A 23 27.10 -36.94 25.07
N ASN A 24 26.38 -36.50 24.04
CA ASN A 24 26.89 -36.40 22.69
C ASN A 24 26.37 -35.08 22.13
N GLY A 25 27.29 -34.14 21.93
CA GLY A 25 27.01 -32.84 21.32
C GLY A 25 26.36 -33.05 19.96
N SER A 26 25.10 -32.62 19.84
CA SER A 26 24.43 -32.50 18.55
C SER A 26 25.10 -31.34 17.80
N ASP A 27 26.00 -31.71 16.91
CA ASP A 27 26.62 -30.84 15.92
C ASP A 27 25.49 -30.25 15.04
N PHE A 28 24.95 -29.09 15.43
CA PHE A 28 23.97 -28.36 14.63
C PHE A 28 24.66 -28.04 13.30
N ARG A 29 24.33 -28.80 12.24
CA ARG A 29 24.81 -28.53 10.90
C ARG A 29 24.45 -27.09 10.55
N LYS A 30 25.45 -26.22 10.51
CA LYS A 30 25.27 -24.82 10.16
C LYS A 30 24.88 -24.73 8.69
N ILE A 31 23.68 -24.22 8.42
CA ILE A 31 23.13 -24.06 7.08
C ILE A 31 23.57 -22.68 6.58
N THR A 32 23.99 -22.58 5.31
CA THR A 32 24.23 -21.27 4.70
C THR A 32 22.94 -20.87 4.00
N PRO A 33 22.18 -19.88 4.52
CA PRO A 33 20.91 -19.48 3.92
C PRO A 33 21.14 -18.82 2.56
N THR A 34 20.18 -18.95 1.66
CA THR A 34 20.09 -18.23 0.38
C THR A 34 19.81 -16.74 0.60
N GLU A 35 19.95 -15.93 -0.44
CA GLU A 35 19.64 -14.49 -0.33
C GLU A 35 18.14 -14.25 -0.11
N GLU A 36 17.29 -15.04 -0.77
CA GLU A 36 15.83 -14.98 -0.66
C GLU A 36 15.38 -15.30 0.77
N GLU A 37 15.89 -16.39 1.36
CA GLU A 37 15.59 -16.74 2.76
C GLU A 37 15.98 -15.62 3.75
N ILE A 38 17.10 -14.93 3.53
CA ILE A 38 17.52 -13.81 4.38
C ILE A 38 16.57 -12.62 4.24
N CYS A 39 16.20 -12.28 3.00
CA CYS A 39 15.27 -11.19 2.71
C CYS A 39 13.89 -11.47 3.31
N ASP A 40 13.39 -12.69 3.14
CA ASP A 40 12.08 -13.13 3.64
C ASP A 40 12.02 -13.11 5.16
N ASP A 41 13.08 -13.54 5.85
CA ASP A 41 13.10 -13.55 7.32
C ASP A 41 13.22 -12.13 7.91
N VAL A 42 13.99 -11.23 7.29
CA VAL A 42 14.01 -9.80 7.66
C VAL A 42 12.63 -9.19 7.57
N VAL A 43 11.88 -9.60 6.57
CA VAL A 43 10.56 -9.08 6.30
C VAL A 43 9.53 -9.66 7.23
N LEU A 44 9.64 -10.95 7.53
CA LEU A 44 8.86 -11.59 8.54
C LEU A 44 9.10 -10.94 9.90
N LEU A 45 10.35 -10.63 10.24
CA LEU A 45 10.72 -9.88 11.43
C LEU A 45 10.03 -8.50 11.45
N TRP A 46 9.98 -7.75 10.35
CA TRP A 46 9.26 -6.47 10.33
C TRP A 46 7.74 -6.62 10.46
N LYS A 47 7.16 -7.71 9.95
CA LYS A 47 5.74 -8.00 10.14
C LYS A 47 5.41 -8.33 11.60
N GLU A 48 6.26 -9.10 12.26
CA GLU A 48 6.09 -9.51 13.66
C GLU A 48 6.48 -8.38 14.64
N GLU A 49 7.51 -7.61 14.29
CA GLU A 49 8.10 -6.56 15.12
C GLU A 49 8.36 -5.29 14.29
N PRO A 50 7.31 -4.48 13.98
CA PRO A 50 7.44 -3.30 13.12
C PRO A 50 8.48 -2.28 13.58
N GLY A 51 8.74 -2.19 14.90
CA GLY A 51 9.75 -1.29 15.45
C GLY A 51 11.19 -1.61 15.03
N THR A 52 11.45 -2.80 14.51
CA THR A 52 12.79 -3.18 14.03
C THR A 52 13.11 -2.63 12.63
N GLU A 53 12.13 -2.12 11.88
CA GLU A 53 12.36 -1.56 10.52
C GLU A 53 13.21 -0.29 10.52
N ASP A 54 13.10 0.51 11.58
CA ASP A 54 13.94 1.69 11.78
C ASP A 54 15.27 1.37 12.49
N ALA A 55 15.53 0.10 12.84
CA ALA A 55 16.71 -0.25 13.60
C ALA A 55 18.02 -0.08 12.82
N THR A 56 19.14 -0.02 13.53
CA THR A 56 20.45 -0.07 12.88
C THR A 56 20.64 -1.42 12.18
N ILE A 57 21.42 -1.46 11.10
CA ILE A 57 21.63 -2.70 10.36
C ILE A 57 22.27 -3.79 11.24
N GLN A 58 23.06 -3.36 12.22
CA GLN A 58 23.65 -4.23 13.22
C GLN A 58 22.58 -4.84 14.11
N HIS A 59 21.65 -4.03 14.64
CA HIS A 59 20.54 -4.55 15.44
C HIS A 59 19.68 -5.53 14.64
N LEU A 60 19.44 -5.22 13.35
CA LEU A 60 18.72 -6.12 12.46
C LEU A 60 19.46 -7.46 12.29
N TYR A 61 20.77 -7.40 12.03
CA TYR A 61 21.61 -8.60 11.92
C TYR A 61 21.59 -9.43 13.20
N ASP A 62 21.68 -8.79 14.37
CA ASP A 62 21.66 -9.45 15.66
C ASP A 62 20.34 -10.19 15.88
N ARG A 63 19.19 -9.55 15.58
CA ARG A 63 17.87 -10.19 15.68
C ARG A 63 17.68 -11.35 14.71
N ILE A 64 18.15 -11.22 13.46
CA ILE A 64 18.05 -12.30 12.47
C ILE A 64 18.92 -13.49 12.86
N THR A 65 20.12 -13.24 13.38
CA THR A 65 21.03 -14.30 13.83
C THR A 65 20.50 -15.00 15.10
N GLU A 66 19.85 -14.24 15.99
CA GLU A 66 19.18 -14.78 17.19
C GLU A 66 17.98 -15.69 16.83
N ARG A 67 17.17 -15.27 15.85
CA ARG A 67 16.05 -16.07 15.33
C ARG A 67 16.51 -17.32 14.60
N ASN A 68 17.63 -17.23 13.88
CA ASN A 68 18.14 -18.31 13.03
C ASN A 68 19.52 -18.81 13.49
N GLN A 69 19.57 -19.44 14.67
CA GLN A 69 20.82 -19.89 15.30
C GLN A 69 21.62 -20.91 14.47
N SER A 70 20.96 -21.63 13.55
CA SER A 70 21.58 -22.59 12.65
C SER A 70 22.22 -21.94 11.41
N TRP A 71 21.98 -20.65 11.15
CA TRP A 71 22.48 -19.98 9.95
C TRP A 71 23.95 -19.57 10.07
N LYS A 72 24.70 -19.78 8.99
CA LYS A 72 26.05 -19.25 8.80
C LYS A 72 25.97 -17.97 7.96
N LEU A 73 25.73 -16.84 8.63
CA LEU A 73 25.58 -15.53 8.02
C LEU A 73 26.54 -14.51 8.66
N SER A 74 27.38 -13.84 7.85
CA SER A 74 28.22 -12.74 8.33
C SER A 74 27.51 -11.39 8.23
N ALA A 75 27.82 -10.45 9.12
CA ALA A 75 27.28 -9.09 9.07
C ALA A 75 27.58 -8.37 7.74
N SER A 76 28.74 -8.62 7.15
CA SER A 76 29.12 -8.08 5.84
C SER A 76 28.24 -8.62 4.69
N ARG A 77 27.97 -9.94 4.69
CA ARG A 77 27.10 -10.57 3.70
C ARG A 77 25.66 -10.10 3.87
N PHE A 78 25.18 -10.04 5.11
CA PHE A 78 23.85 -9.51 5.42
C PHE A 78 23.69 -8.07 4.94
N ARG A 79 24.63 -7.18 5.28
CA ARG A 79 24.62 -5.78 4.81
C ARG A 79 24.61 -5.69 3.29
N LYS A 80 25.45 -6.48 2.62
CA LYS A 80 25.51 -6.49 1.15
C LYS A 80 24.16 -6.90 0.55
N ILE A 81 23.55 -8.00 1.05
CA ILE A 81 22.26 -8.50 0.57
C ILE A 81 21.15 -7.47 0.80
N LEU A 82 21.05 -6.87 1.99
CA LEU A 82 19.99 -5.88 2.25
C LEU A 82 20.14 -4.63 1.38
N ASN A 83 21.37 -4.21 1.07
CA ASN A 83 21.60 -3.08 0.18
C ASN A 83 21.28 -3.44 -1.28
N GLU A 84 21.70 -4.62 -1.75
CA GLU A 84 21.44 -5.12 -3.12
C GLU A 84 19.96 -5.37 -3.38
N HIS A 85 19.23 -5.87 -2.38
CA HIS A 85 17.79 -6.10 -2.43
C HIS A 85 16.97 -4.89 -1.95
N HIS A 86 17.62 -3.74 -1.74
CA HIS A 86 17.01 -2.46 -1.35
C HIS A 86 16.11 -2.51 -0.10
N LEU A 87 16.40 -3.44 0.81
CA LEU A 87 15.77 -3.57 2.12
C LEU A 87 16.35 -2.58 3.13
N TYR A 88 17.59 -2.11 2.93
CA TYR A 88 18.24 -1.19 3.85
C TYR A 88 18.97 -0.09 3.09
N ASP A 89 18.31 1.04 2.86
CA ASP A 89 18.93 2.16 2.16
C ASP A 89 19.77 3.00 3.13
N THR A 90 21.09 2.99 2.97
CA THR A 90 22.00 3.94 3.62
C THR A 90 22.33 5.15 2.75
N ASP A 91 22.33 5.02 1.41
CA ASP A 91 22.75 6.09 0.50
C ASP A 91 21.68 6.39 -0.54
N LEU A 92 21.27 7.65 -0.63
CA LEU A 92 20.25 8.10 -1.56
C LEU A 92 20.68 8.15 -3.02
N GLU A 93 21.97 8.18 -3.26
CA GLU A 93 22.57 8.30 -4.59
C GLU A 93 22.58 6.97 -5.35
N THR A 94 22.41 5.83 -4.67
CA THR A 94 22.48 4.49 -5.27
C THR A 94 21.11 3.85 -5.49
N VAL A 95 20.04 4.48 -5.02
CA VAL A 95 18.68 3.94 -5.12
C VAL A 95 18.10 4.24 -6.50
N SER A 96 17.75 3.18 -7.24
CA SER A 96 17.08 3.31 -8.53
C SER A 96 15.67 3.87 -8.33
N LEU A 97 15.31 4.90 -9.11
CA LEU A 97 14.02 5.58 -9.10
C LEU A 97 13.43 5.60 -10.52
N TYR A 98 12.10 5.72 -10.64
CA TYR A 98 11.43 5.86 -11.94
C TYR A 98 10.70 7.20 -12.09
N LYS A 99 10.82 8.11 -11.11
CA LYS A 99 10.24 9.46 -11.20
C LYS A 99 10.61 10.18 -12.50
N ASP A 100 11.85 10.01 -12.96
CA ASP A 100 12.35 10.65 -14.20
C ASP A 100 11.75 10.05 -15.48
N LYS A 101 11.10 8.89 -15.37
CA LYS A 101 10.39 8.22 -16.46
C LYS A 101 8.89 8.51 -16.45
N ILE A 102 8.39 9.21 -15.42
CA ILE A 102 6.99 9.64 -15.37
C ILE A 102 6.81 10.79 -16.35
N HIS A 103 5.90 10.61 -17.30
CA HIS A 103 5.50 11.69 -18.19
C HIS A 103 4.39 12.52 -17.53
N PHE A 104 4.62 13.83 -17.42
CA PHE A 104 3.64 14.80 -16.95
C PHE A 104 3.14 15.65 -18.11
N PRO A 105 1.86 15.51 -18.53
CA PRO A 105 1.27 16.39 -19.53
C PRO A 105 1.37 17.86 -19.10
N LYS A 106 1.72 18.75 -20.04
CA LYS A 106 1.79 20.21 -19.78
C LYS A 106 0.42 20.88 -19.60
N ALA A 107 -0.66 20.12 -19.76
CA ALA A 107 -2.01 20.62 -19.52
C ALA A 107 -2.14 21.10 -18.06
N LEU A 108 -2.57 22.36 -17.91
CA LEU A 108 -2.88 22.98 -16.64
C LEU A 108 -4.41 23.09 -16.51
N ASP A 109 -4.88 23.12 -15.28
CA ASP A 109 -6.29 23.25 -14.96
C ASP A 109 -6.49 24.26 -13.83
N SER A 110 -7.64 24.92 -13.77
CA SER A 110 -7.93 25.88 -12.71
C SER A 110 -9.42 25.98 -12.42
N ASP A 111 -9.73 26.08 -11.13
CA ASP A 111 -11.04 26.41 -10.60
C ASP A 111 -11.00 27.82 -9.95
N ALA A 112 -12.12 28.30 -9.39
CA ALA A 112 -12.19 29.48 -8.55
C ALA A 112 -11.26 29.41 -7.32
N LYS A 113 -11.02 28.22 -6.76
CA LYS A 113 -10.29 28.05 -5.49
C LYS A 113 -8.86 27.56 -5.64
N VAL A 114 -8.55 26.82 -6.69
CA VAL A 114 -7.26 26.13 -6.90
C VAL A 114 -6.80 26.23 -8.35
N GLU A 115 -5.50 26.02 -8.57
CA GLU A 115 -4.89 25.96 -9.89
C GLU A 115 -3.79 24.88 -9.91
N VAL A 116 -3.66 24.19 -11.04
CA VAL A 116 -2.54 23.28 -11.32
C VAL A 116 -1.42 24.11 -11.93
N LYS A 117 -0.20 23.94 -11.41
CA LYS A 117 1.01 24.54 -11.97
C LYS A 117 2.06 23.48 -12.19
N PHE A 118 2.86 23.67 -13.24
CA PHE A 118 4.12 22.94 -13.40
C PHE A 118 5.15 23.48 -12.40
N ILE A 119 5.80 22.58 -11.67
CA ILE A 119 6.80 22.92 -10.66
C ILE A 119 8.18 22.89 -11.33
N ASP A 120 8.58 21.70 -11.76
CA ASP A 120 9.83 21.40 -12.45
C ASP A 120 9.74 19.97 -13.04
N ASP A 121 10.77 19.53 -13.75
CA ASP A 121 10.79 18.20 -14.38
C ASP A 121 10.91 17.05 -13.34
N GLU A 122 11.33 17.34 -12.10
CA GLU A 122 11.53 16.34 -11.05
C GLU A 122 10.24 16.05 -10.26
N HIS A 123 9.47 17.10 -9.96
CA HIS A 123 8.24 17.07 -9.17
C HIS A 123 6.98 17.16 -10.04
N GLY A 124 7.15 17.41 -11.34
CA GLY A 124 6.07 17.49 -12.32
C GLY A 124 5.12 18.65 -12.02
N ARG A 125 3.86 18.32 -11.74
CA ARG A 125 2.79 19.30 -11.48
C ARG A 125 2.34 19.25 -10.03
N GLY A 126 1.73 20.33 -9.57
CA GLY A 126 1.12 20.41 -8.25
C GLY A 126 -0.14 21.25 -8.24
N LEU A 127 -1.01 21.00 -7.25
CA LEU A 127 -2.18 21.82 -6.95
C LEU A 127 -1.82 22.97 -6.01
N PHE A 128 -2.22 24.20 -6.35
CA PHE A 128 -1.91 25.41 -5.60
C PHE A 128 -3.17 26.17 -5.20
N ALA A 129 -3.11 26.83 -4.04
CA ALA A 129 -4.21 27.63 -3.52
C ALA A 129 -4.31 29.00 -4.24
N LYS A 130 -5.49 29.37 -4.76
CA LYS A 130 -5.73 30.71 -5.36
C LYS A 130 -6.14 31.77 -4.35
N ARG A 131 -6.42 31.36 -3.11
CA ARG A 131 -6.80 32.19 -1.98
C ARG A 131 -6.36 31.55 -0.66
N ASP A 132 -6.45 32.31 0.42
CA ASP A 132 -6.18 31.79 1.77
C ASP A 132 -7.27 30.80 2.21
N PHE A 133 -6.85 29.77 2.95
CA PHE A 133 -7.72 28.80 3.63
C PHE A 133 -7.39 28.74 5.12
N SER A 134 -8.44 28.74 5.93
CA SER A 134 -8.32 28.46 7.37
C SER A 134 -8.30 26.96 7.64
N LYS A 135 -7.69 26.54 8.76
CA LYS A 135 -7.74 25.13 9.20
C LYS A 135 -9.19 24.63 9.27
N GLY A 136 -9.43 23.43 8.76
CA GLY A 136 -10.73 22.76 8.66
C GLY A 136 -11.56 23.17 7.44
N GLN A 137 -11.18 24.23 6.72
CA GLN A 137 -11.96 24.71 5.58
C GLN A 137 -11.89 23.73 4.39
N ILE A 138 -13.03 23.53 3.73
CA ILE A 138 -13.10 22.78 2.47
C ILE A 138 -12.46 23.60 1.34
N ILE A 139 -11.38 23.04 0.80
CA ILE A 139 -10.63 23.54 -0.35
C ILE A 139 -11.38 23.20 -1.63
N LEU A 140 -11.67 21.92 -1.85
CA LEU A 140 -12.30 21.38 -3.06
C LEU A 140 -13.29 20.28 -2.69
N LYS A 141 -14.35 20.13 -3.50
CA LYS A 141 -15.24 18.96 -3.50
C LYS A 141 -15.19 18.32 -4.88
N GLU A 142 -14.83 17.06 -4.94
CA GLU A 142 -14.84 16.29 -6.17
C GLU A 142 -15.91 15.20 -6.06
N ASN A 143 -17.03 15.41 -6.75
CA ASN A 143 -18.28 14.67 -6.51
C ASN A 143 -18.34 13.29 -7.17
N LYS A 144 -17.44 13.00 -8.10
CA LYS A 144 -17.38 11.73 -8.85
C LYS A 144 -15.93 11.44 -9.28
N PRO A 145 -15.53 10.18 -9.37
CA PRO A 145 -14.34 9.80 -10.12
C PRO A 145 -14.57 10.02 -11.63
N ILE A 146 -13.50 9.96 -12.41
CA ILE A 146 -13.54 10.03 -13.88
C ILE A 146 -14.47 8.92 -14.41
N VAL A 147 -14.28 7.69 -13.92
CA VAL A 147 -15.13 6.52 -14.16
C VAL A 147 -15.28 5.77 -12.85
N TYR A 148 -16.49 5.28 -12.56
CA TYR A 148 -16.74 4.42 -11.41
C TYR A 148 -16.21 3.02 -11.67
N ILE A 149 -15.35 2.54 -10.78
CA ILE A 149 -14.70 1.23 -10.88
C ILE A 149 -15.16 0.37 -9.70
N PRO A 150 -16.02 -0.64 -9.88
CA PRO A 150 -16.36 -1.55 -8.79
C PRO A 150 -15.10 -2.34 -8.36
N PRO A 151 -14.93 -2.63 -7.06
CA PRO A 151 -13.88 -3.52 -6.60
C PRO A 151 -13.95 -4.89 -7.28
N LEU A 152 -12.80 -5.39 -7.73
CA LEU A 152 -12.70 -6.63 -8.52
C LEU A 152 -13.24 -7.85 -7.73
N ASP A 153 -12.95 -7.91 -6.43
CA ASP A 153 -13.41 -8.94 -5.50
C ASP A 153 -14.94 -8.93 -5.27
N LYS A 154 -15.63 -7.82 -5.59
CA LYS A 154 -17.09 -7.69 -5.47
C LYS A 154 -17.85 -8.08 -6.72
N LEU A 155 -17.18 -8.42 -7.83
CA LEU A 155 -17.86 -8.79 -9.08
C LEU A 155 -18.79 -10.00 -8.95
N PHE A 156 -18.45 -10.95 -8.08
CA PHE A 156 -19.35 -12.08 -7.76
C PHE A 156 -20.67 -11.60 -7.13
N LEU A 157 -20.61 -10.64 -6.19
CA LEU A 157 -21.82 -10.09 -5.56
C LEU A 157 -22.63 -9.28 -6.56
N ILE A 158 -21.97 -8.51 -7.42
CA ILE A 158 -22.61 -7.72 -8.48
C ILE A 158 -23.36 -8.63 -9.47
N SER A 159 -22.71 -9.69 -9.95
CA SER A 159 -23.32 -10.62 -10.92
C SER A 159 -24.50 -11.42 -10.34
N ASN A 160 -24.59 -11.52 -9.01
CA ASN A 160 -25.71 -12.14 -8.30
C ASN A 160 -26.77 -11.13 -7.81
N GLY A 161 -26.65 -9.85 -8.14
CA GLY A 161 -27.61 -8.83 -7.72
C GLY A 161 -27.56 -8.54 -6.21
N LYS A 162 -26.45 -8.84 -5.55
CA LYS A 162 -26.23 -8.56 -4.11
C LYS A 162 -25.47 -7.26 -3.88
N ALA A 163 -24.87 -6.70 -4.93
CA ALA A 163 -24.19 -5.42 -4.92
C ALA A 163 -24.58 -4.58 -6.14
N CYS A 164 -24.48 -3.25 -6.00
CA CYS A 164 -24.81 -2.32 -7.07
C CYS A 164 -23.90 -2.55 -8.28
N ALA A 165 -24.50 -2.68 -9.46
CA ALA A 165 -23.78 -2.89 -10.71
C ALA A 165 -22.84 -1.76 -11.14
N ARG A 166 -22.93 -0.58 -10.51
CA ARG A 166 -22.05 0.57 -10.78
C ARG A 166 -21.01 0.76 -9.67
N CYS A 167 -21.45 1.04 -8.45
CA CYS A 167 -20.57 1.41 -7.34
C CYS A 167 -20.15 0.23 -6.45
N GLY A 168 -20.68 -0.97 -6.67
CA GLY A 168 -20.37 -2.13 -5.82
C GLY A 168 -20.89 -2.04 -4.37
N LYS A 169 -21.66 -1.00 -4.01
CA LYS A 169 -22.34 -0.92 -2.71
C LYS A 169 -23.28 -2.11 -2.56
N ALA A 170 -23.15 -2.85 -1.48
CA ALA A 170 -24.00 -3.99 -1.23
C ALA A 170 -25.46 -3.56 -0.95
N LEU A 171 -26.40 -4.41 -1.35
CA LEU A 171 -27.81 -4.07 -1.49
C LEU A 171 -28.69 -4.63 -0.37
N TYR A 172 -28.15 -4.76 0.85
CA TYR A 172 -28.84 -5.36 1.99
C TYR A 172 -30.18 -4.66 2.29
N ASP A 173 -30.23 -3.35 2.08
CA ASP A 173 -31.39 -2.50 2.41
C ASP A 173 -32.42 -2.38 1.27
N LEU A 174 -32.16 -2.97 0.10
CA LEU A 174 -33.09 -2.92 -1.03
C LEU A 174 -34.03 -4.11 -1.00
N THR A 175 -35.27 -3.84 -0.59
CA THR A 175 -36.35 -4.83 -0.72
C THR A 175 -36.70 -5.05 -2.19
N GLN A 176 -37.14 -6.27 -2.53
CA GLN A 176 -37.61 -6.59 -3.89
C GLN A 176 -38.69 -5.61 -4.38
N HIS A 177 -39.55 -5.13 -3.47
CA HIS A 177 -40.56 -4.14 -3.78
C HIS A 177 -39.95 -2.81 -4.26
N LYS A 178 -38.93 -2.29 -3.58
CA LYS A 178 -38.24 -1.05 -3.95
C LYS A 178 -37.59 -1.16 -5.32
N ILE A 179 -37.02 -2.32 -5.64
CA ILE A 179 -36.38 -2.56 -6.95
C ILE A 179 -37.41 -2.48 -8.08
N MET A 180 -38.56 -3.15 -7.93
CA MET A 180 -39.62 -3.17 -8.95
C MET A 180 -40.27 -1.80 -9.17
N VAL A 181 -40.57 -1.07 -8.09
CA VAL A 181 -41.23 0.25 -8.19
C VAL A 181 -40.34 1.28 -8.87
N HIS A 182 -39.03 1.23 -8.62
CA HIS A 182 -38.07 2.19 -9.18
C HIS A 182 -37.35 1.68 -10.42
N TYR A 183 -37.72 0.50 -10.94
CA TYR A 183 -37.10 -0.14 -12.10
C TYR A 183 -35.58 -0.14 -11.99
N LEU A 184 -35.04 -0.62 -10.87
CA LEU A 184 -33.61 -0.59 -10.57
C LEU A 184 -32.86 -1.85 -10.97
N ASP A 185 -33.52 -2.82 -11.58
CA ASP A 185 -32.94 -4.05 -12.10
C ASP A 185 -32.64 -3.96 -13.60
N CYS A 186 -31.76 -4.85 -14.05
CA CYS A 186 -31.53 -5.10 -15.47
C CYS A 186 -32.57 -6.09 -15.99
N GLU A 187 -33.09 -5.86 -17.19
CA GLU A 187 -34.12 -6.72 -17.80
C GLU A 187 -33.54 -8.03 -18.38
N VAL A 188 -32.22 -8.17 -18.40
CA VAL A 188 -31.52 -9.29 -19.07
C VAL A 188 -30.77 -10.17 -18.09
N CYS A 189 -30.22 -9.59 -17.02
CA CYS A 189 -29.44 -10.32 -16.03
C CYS A 189 -29.77 -9.89 -14.61
N LYS A 190 -29.13 -10.49 -13.62
CA LYS A 190 -29.39 -10.23 -12.20
C LYS A 190 -28.79 -8.91 -11.69
N ALA A 191 -28.20 -8.08 -12.54
CA ALA A 191 -27.61 -6.81 -12.13
C ALA A 191 -28.68 -5.85 -11.58
N ILE A 192 -28.38 -5.21 -10.45
CA ILE A 192 -29.27 -4.26 -9.78
C ILE A 192 -28.47 -2.98 -9.46
N TRP A 193 -29.11 -1.82 -9.55
CA TRP A 193 -28.55 -0.53 -9.16
C TRP A 193 -29.11 -0.05 -7.81
N CYS A 194 -28.29 0.62 -7.00
CA CYS A 194 -28.74 1.10 -5.69
C CYS A 194 -29.65 2.33 -5.75
N SER A 195 -29.62 3.06 -6.86
CA SER A 195 -30.38 4.28 -7.07
C SER A 195 -30.61 4.54 -8.56
N GLU A 196 -31.59 5.39 -8.87
CA GLU A 196 -31.86 5.85 -10.23
C GLU A 196 -30.66 6.59 -10.82
N LYS A 197 -29.92 7.36 -9.99
CA LYS A 197 -28.66 8.01 -10.37
C LYS A 197 -27.62 7.00 -10.84
N CYS A 198 -27.46 5.88 -10.14
CA CYS A 198 -26.54 4.82 -10.54
C CYS A 198 -26.99 4.11 -11.82
N LYS A 199 -28.30 3.83 -11.98
CA LYS A 199 -28.81 3.21 -13.21
C LYS A 199 -28.63 4.13 -14.41
N LYS A 200 -29.09 5.38 -14.35
CA LYS A 200 -28.99 6.35 -15.45
C LYS A 200 -27.55 6.53 -15.96
N ALA A 201 -26.58 6.55 -15.06
CA ALA A 201 -25.19 6.80 -15.42
C ALA A 201 -24.38 5.56 -15.80
N HIS A 202 -24.89 4.34 -15.59
CA HIS A 202 -24.15 3.10 -15.88
C HIS A 202 -24.88 2.13 -16.81
N ALA A 203 -26.19 2.23 -16.98
CA ALA A 203 -26.98 1.28 -17.76
C ALA A 203 -26.43 1.08 -19.18
N SER A 204 -26.04 2.16 -19.88
CA SER A 204 -25.47 2.08 -21.23
C SER A 204 -24.12 1.35 -21.27
N LEU A 205 -23.26 1.57 -20.26
CA LEU A 205 -21.98 0.86 -20.15
C LEU A 205 -22.20 -0.61 -19.79
N HIS A 206 -23.11 -0.90 -18.86
CA HIS A 206 -23.48 -2.27 -18.51
C HIS A 206 -24.04 -3.03 -19.71
N GLU A 207 -24.95 -2.43 -20.48
CA GLU A 207 -25.50 -3.01 -21.68
C GLU A 207 -24.40 -3.29 -22.72
N LEU A 208 -23.48 -2.35 -22.93
CA LEU A 208 -22.34 -2.56 -23.82
C LEU A 208 -21.48 -3.73 -23.32
N LEU A 209 -21.00 -3.69 -22.08
CA LEU A 209 -20.05 -4.68 -21.56
C LEU A 209 -20.63 -6.09 -21.45
N TYR A 210 -21.88 -6.22 -21.02
CA TYR A 210 -22.46 -7.51 -20.66
C TYR A 210 -23.56 -7.98 -21.60
N HIS A 211 -24.11 -7.12 -22.46
CA HIS A 211 -25.27 -7.41 -23.32
C HIS A 211 -25.07 -6.97 -24.79
N SER A 212 -23.84 -6.73 -25.26
CA SER A 212 -23.59 -6.14 -26.59
C SER A 212 -24.25 -6.88 -27.76
N TRP A 213 -24.50 -8.20 -27.64
CA TRP A 213 -25.20 -9.00 -28.66
C TRP A 213 -26.62 -8.50 -28.99
N ARG A 214 -27.28 -7.79 -28.06
CA ARG A 214 -28.60 -7.18 -28.31
C ARG A 214 -28.52 -5.84 -29.04
N SER A 215 -27.38 -5.16 -28.97
CA SER A 215 -27.24 -3.77 -29.40
C SER A 215 -26.69 -3.60 -30.83
N ASN A 216 -26.40 -4.69 -31.56
CA ASN A 216 -25.65 -4.67 -32.84
C ASN A 216 -24.29 -3.93 -32.77
N ARG A 217 -23.73 -3.69 -31.57
CA ARG A 217 -22.46 -2.98 -31.35
C ARG A 217 -21.27 -3.92 -31.17
N ILE A 218 -21.31 -5.10 -31.78
CA ILE A 218 -20.22 -6.09 -31.66
C ILE A 218 -18.89 -5.57 -32.22
N ASP A 219 -18.95 -4.68 -33.22
CA ASP A 219 -17.80 -3.99 -33.80
C ASP A 219 -17.14 -2.98 -32.84
N ILE A 220 -17.84 -2.61 -31.76
CA ILE A 220 -17.34 -1.72 -30.71
C ILE A 220 -16.85 -2.56 -29.52
N LEU A 221 -17.62 -3.58 -29.11
CA LEU A 221 -17.29 -4.45 -27.98
C LEU A 221 -17.90 -5.85 -28.11
N HIS A 222 -17.08 -6.88 -27.93
CA HIS A 222 -17.50 -8.28 -27.90
C HIS A 222 -17.71 -8.79 -26.46
N ALA A 223 -18.96 -8.84 -25.98
CA ALA A 223 -19.28 -9.13 -24.56
C ALA A 223 -18.73 -10.49 -24.08
N GLY A 224 -18.68 -11.50 -24.96
CA GLY A 224 -18.09 -12.80 -24.61
C GLY A 224 -16.58 -12.74 -24.36
N ASN A 225 -15.87 -11.86 -25.07
CA ASN A 225 -14.43 -11.66 -24.90
C ASN A 225 -14.16 -10.73 -23.72
N TRP A 226 -15.01 -9.73 -23.50
CA TRP A 226 -15.02 -8.95 -22.27
C TRP A 226 -15.12 -9.85 -21.03
N LYS A 227 -16.04 -10.81 -21.02
CA LYS A 227 -16.14 -11.78 -19.91
C LYS A 227 -14.84 -12.57 -19.70
N ARG A 228 -14.17 -13.00 -20.78
CA ARG A 228 -12.88 -13.69 -20.70
C ARG A 228 -11.78 -12.79 -20.14
N PHE A 229 -11.74 -11.54 -20.58
CA PHE A 229 -10.83 -10.51 -20.05
C PHE A 229 -11.04 -10.27 -18.54
N VAL A 230 -12.29 -10.09 -18.11
CA VAL A 230 -12.63 -9.91 -16.69
C VAL A 230 -12.24 -11.13 -15.87
N ASN A 231 -12.61 -12.33 -16.30
CA ASN A 231 -12.24 -13.57 -15.60
C ASN A 231 -10.72 -13.72 -15.48
N TYR A 232 -9.96 -13.29 -16.50
CA TYR A 232 -8.51 -13.30 -16.46
C TYR A 232 -7.99 -12.28 -15.43
N CYS A 233 -8.54 -11.07 -15.41
CA CYS A 233 -8.20 -10.08 -14.39
C CYS A 233 -8.52 -10.61 -12.98
N GLU A 234 -9.66 -11.25 -12.76
CA GLU A 234 -10.01 -11.87 -11.47
C GLU A 234 -9.03 -13.00 -11.10
N LYS A 235 -8.70 -13.90 -12.04
CA LYS A 235 -7.75 -15.00 -11.80
C LYS A 235 -6.40 -14.49 -11.30
N TYR A 236 -5.91 -13.39 -11.86
CA TYR A 236 -4.60 -12.80 -11.54
C TYR A 236 -4.66 -11.63 -10.55
N CYS A 237 -5.82 -11.30 -9.98
CA CYS A 237 -6.01 -10.08 -9.18
C CYS A 237 -5.57 -8.78 -9.91
N PHE A 238 -5.73 -8.71 -11.24
CA PHE A 238 -5.22 -7.63 -12.06
C PHE A 238 -6.17 -6.42 -12.10
N THR A 239 -6.34 -5.78 -10.93
CA THR A 239 -7.29 -4.67 -10.72
C THR A 239 -7.03 -3.49 -11.66
N ALA A 240 -5.76 -3.14 -11.90
CA ALA A 240 -5.41 -2.03 -12.79
C ALA A 240 -5.83 -2.29 -14.25
N ALA A 241 -5.62 -3.51 -14.77
CA ALA A 241 -6.04 -3.86 -16.12
C ALA A 241 -7.57 -3.86 -16.26
N PHE A 242 -8.28 -4.45 -15.27
CA PHE A 242 -9.74 -4.38 -15.23
C PHE A 242 -10.26 -2.94 -15.26
N SER A 243 -9.64 -2.06 -14.47
CA SER A 243 -9.96 -0.64 -14.41
C SER A 243 -9.74 0.07 -15.75
N VAL A 244 -8.61 -0.20 -16.41
CA VAL A 244 -8.31 0.30 -17.76
C VAL A 244 -9.38 -0.15 -18.77
N GLY A 245 -9.83 -1.40 -18.68
CA GLY A 245 -10.94 -1.92 -19.49
C GLY A 245 -12.23 -1.12 -19.33
N LEU A 246 -12.64 -0.82 -18.10
CA LEU A 246 -13.83 -0.02 -17.80
C LEU A 246 -13.69 1.43 -18.26
N ILE A 247 -12.51 2.02 -18.06
CA ILE A 247 -12.23 3.41 -18.47
C ILE A 247 -12.29 3.52 -19.99
N TYR A 248 -11.65 2.60 -20.71
CA TYR A 248 -11.68 2.57 -22.16
C TYR A 248 -13.11 2.34 -22.69
N GLY A 249 -13.86 1.39 -22.13
CA GLY A 249 -15.26 1.18 -22.48
C GLY A 249 -16.13 2.42 -22.23
N SER A 250 -15.84 3.18 -21.17
CA SER A 250 -16.52 4.45 -20.88
C SER A 250 -16.17 5.55 -21.88
N MET A 251 -14.90 5.65 -22.31
CA MET A 251 -14.47 6.59 -23.35
C MET A 251 -15.20 6.36 -24.68
N LEU A 252 -15.48 5.11 -25.04
CA LEU A 252 -16.21 4.78 -26.28
C LEU A 252 -17.68 5.22 -26.26
N LEU A 253 -18.28 5.35 -25.07
CA LEU A 253 -19.67 5.76 -24.90
C LEU A 253 -19.81 7.25 -24.56
N ASP A 254 -18.74 7.90 -24.13
CA ASP A 254 -18.75 9.29 -23.72
C ASP A 254 -18.81 10.23 -24.93
N THR A 255 -20.01 10.72 -25.22
CA THR A 255 -20.24 11.72 -26.28
C THR A 255 -19.66 13.10 -25.98
N THR A 256 -19.34 13.40 -24.72
CA THR A 256 -18.80 14.71 -24.32
C THR A 256 -17.29 14.80 -24.49
N GLY A 257 -16.60 13.65 -24.47
CA GLY A 257 -15.14 13.57 -24.47
C GLY A 257 -14.48 13.90 -23.13
N GLU A 258 -15.26 14.23 -22.08
CA GLU A 258 -14.77 14.57 -20.74
C GLU A 258 -13.86 13.48 -20.17
N VAL A 259 -14.24 12.20 -20.32
CA VAL A 259 -13.49 11.05 -19.78
C VAL A 259 -12.11 10.96 -20.45
N LYS A 260 -12.06 11.09 -21.78
CA LYS A 260 -10.81 11.02 -22.55
C LYS A 260 -9.92 12.22 -22.23
N GLU A 261 -10.49 13.42 -22.14
CA GLU A 261 -9.76 14.65 -21.82
C GLU A 261 -9.13 14.57 -20.42
N GLN A 262 -9.91 14.19 -19.39
CA GLN A 262 -9.41 14.08 -18.02
C GLN A 262 -8.33 13.00 -17.90
N TRP A 263 -8.52 11.84 -18.53
CA TRP A 263 -7.52 10.77 -18.54
C TRP A 263 -6.20 11.22 -19.18
N GLN A 264 -6.25 11.94 -20.30
CA GLN A 264 -5.06 12.46 -20.98
C GLN A 264 -4.30 13.52 -20.17
N LYS A 265 -4.92 14.12 -19.15
CA LYS A 265 -4.26 15.06 -18.23
C LYS A 265 -3.51 14.35 -17.10
N LEU A 266 -3.69 13.05 -16.87
CA LEU A 266 -3.04 12.31 -15.77
C LEU A 266 -1.53 12.14 -16.00
N ALA A 267 -0.77 11.95 -14.93
CA ALA A 267 0.63 11.53 -15.06
C ALA A 267 0.69 10.09 -15.59
N SER A 268 1.62 9.77 -16.47
CA SER A 268 1.67 8.45 -17.12
C SER A 268 3.04 7.81 -17.04
N ILE A 269 3.06 6.49 -16.85
CA ILE A 269 4.28 5.67 -16.85
C ILE A 269 3.95 4.26 -17.34
N SER A 270 4.90 3.59 -17.98
CA SER A 270 4.77 2.17 -18.32
C SER A 270 4.79 1.29 -17.06
N GLN A 271 3.87 0.34 -16.99
CA GLN A 271 3.85 -0.68 -15.94
C GLN A 271 5.18 -1.45 -15.85
N ARG A 272 5.85 -1.69 -16.98
CA ARG A 272 7.15 -2.37 -17.01
C ARG A 272 8.22 -1.56 -16.28
N GLU A 273 8.19 -0.23 -16.35
CA GLU A 273 9.13 0.62 -15.60
C GLU A 273 8.86 0.58 -14.10
N ARG A 274 7.58 0.50 -13.70
CA ARG A 274 7.21 0.41 -12.29
C ARG A 274 7.72 -0.89 -11.65
N ILE A 275 7.62 -2.01 -12.36
CA ILE A 275 7.99 -3.31 -11.78
C ILE A 275 9.50 -3.50 -11.62
N LYS A 276 10.33 -2.79 -12.40
CA LYS A 276 11.79 -2.84 -12.27
C LYS A 276 12.30 -2.41 -10.88
N LEU A 277 11.51 -1.61 -10.16
CA LEU A 277 11.81 -1.18 -8.79
C LEU A 277 11.09 -2.02 -7.72
N ARG A 278 10.45 -3.13 -8.11
CA ARG A 278 9.93 -4.10 -7.16
C ARG A 278 11.14 -4.75 -6.49
N ASP A 279 11.34 -4.50 -5.20
CA ASP A 279 12.28 -5.27 -4.38
C ASP A 279 11.91 -6.77 -4.54
N ALA A 280 12.90 -7.64 -4.72
CA ALA A 280 12.71 -9.09 -4.92
C ALA A 280 11.92 -9.78 -3.79
N SER A 281 11.76 -9.08 -2.67
CA SER A 281 11.17 -9.56 -1.42
C SER A 281 9.63 -9.40 -1.37
N GLY A 282 8.99 -8.78 -2.37
CA GLY A 282 7.51 -8.72 -2.44
C GLY A 282 6.84 -7.87 -1.33
N ILE A 283 7.59 -7.02 -0.63
CA ILE A 283 7.08 -6.17 0.46
C ILE A 283 6.65 -4.83 -0.10
N GLY A 284 5.36 -4.82 -0.35
CA GLY A 284 4.49 -3.68 -0.49
C GLY A 284 3.14 -4.31 -0.69
N SER A 285 2.45 -4.66 0.39
CA SER A 285 1.21 -5.49 0.30
C SER A 285 0.16 -4.84 -0.60
N THR A 286 0.21 -3.52 -0.77
CA THR A 286 -0.57 -2.72 -1.74
C THR A 286 -0.05 -2.82 -3.19
N PHE A 287 1.25 -2.96 -3.42
CA PHE A 287 1.85 -3.06 -4.76
C PHE A 287 1.55 -4.41 -5.44
N SER A 288 1.51 -5.51 -4.68
CA SER A 288 1.26 -6.86 -5.21
C SER A 288 -0.21 -7.09 -5.62
N LEU A 289 -1.17 -6.50 -4.90
CA LEU A 289 -2.62 -6.66 -5.17
C LEU A 289 -3.12 -5.86 -6.40
N LEU A 290 -2.37 -4.86 -6.86
CA LEU A 290 -2.80 -3.97 -7.94
C LEU A 290 -2.23 -4.34 -9.32
N ASN A 291 -1.21 -5.18 -9.36
CA ASN A 291 -0.36 -5.39 -10.55
C ASN A 291 -0.50 -6.75 -11.25
N GLY A 292 -1.39 -7.64 -10.78
CA GLY A 292 -1.59 -8.93 -11.42
C GLY A 292 -0.58 -10.03 -11.03
N THR A 293 0.26 -9.78 -10.02
CA THR A 293 1.44 -10.61 -9.72
C THR A 293 1.29 -11.30 -8.37
N THR A 294 0.29 -12.16 -8.25
CA THR A 294 0.35 -13.25 -7.27
C THR A 294 1.09 -14.42 -7.92
N VAL A 295 2.03 -15.04 -7.18
CA VAL A 295 2.67 -16.30 -7.58
C VAL A 295 1.54 -17.32 -7.78
N HIS A 296 1.11 -17.53 -9.03
CA HIS A 296 0.06 -18.48 -9.34
C HIS A 296 0.69 -19.81 -9.73
N THR A 297 0.39 -20.82 -8.93
CA THR A 297 0.60 -22.22 -9.27
C THR A 297 -0.44 -22.65 -10.29
N GLU A 298 -0.01 -23.02 -11.50
CA GLU A 298 -0.90 -23.75 -12.40
C GLU A 298 -0.84 -25.24 -12.05
N GLU A 299 -1.98 -25.82 -11.66
CA GLU A 299 -2.14 -27.26 -11.56
C GLU A 299 -2.32 -27.84 -12.97
N GLU A 300 -1.25 -28.32 -13.60
CA GLU A 300 -1.39 -29.19 -14.77
C GLU A 300 -1.91 -30.56 -14.33
N SER A 301 -3.16 -30.87 -14.67
CA SER A 301 -3.67 -32.23 -14.60
C SER A 301 -3.20 -32.99 -15.84
N ASP A 302 -2.01 -33.57 -15.79
CA ASP A 302 -1.64 -34.64 -16.72
C ASP A 302 -1.30 -35.92 -15.95
N ASN A 303 -2.03 -36.97 -16.32
CA ASN A 303 -1.89 -38.37 -15.94
C ASN A 303 -1.09 -38.69 -14.65
N GLY A 304 -1.78 -38.61 -13.51
CA GLY A 304 -1.57 -39.54 -12.39
C GLY A 304 -0.30 -39.39 -11.53
N THR A 305 0.54 -38.39 -11.74
CA THR A 305 1.73 -38.19 -10.90
C THR A 305 1.71 -36.81 -10.24
N LYS A 306 1.30 -36.77 -8.98
CA LYS A 306 1.26 -35.53 -8.17
C LYS A 306 2.69 -35.04 -7.87
N LYS A 307 3.19 -34.14 -8.71
CA LYS A 307 4.27 -33.21 -8.37
C LYS A 307 3.87 -31.84 -8.89
N GLY A 308 3.32 -31.00 -8.00
CA GLY A 308 3.19 -29.58 -8.28
C GLY A 308 4.59 -29.00 -8.38
N VAL A 309 4.99 -28.61 -9.59
CA VAL A 309 6.21 -27.84 -9.79
C VAL A 309 5.79 -26.38 -9.75
N GLU A 310 6.26 -25.65 -8.73
CA GLU A 310 6.13 -24.20 -8.66
C GLU A 310 6.79 -23.59 -9.90
N LYS A 311 5.98 -23.03 -10.79
CA LYS A 311 6.48 -22.32 -11.97
C LYS A 311 6.13 -20.85 -11.78
N ASN A 312 7.13 -20.03 -11.48
CA ASN A 312 6.99 -18.59 -11.51
C ASN A 312 6.60 -18.18 -12.94
N ILE A 313 5.35 -17.76 -13.11
CA ILE A 313 4.87 -17.21 -14.38
C ILE A 313 5.51 -15.84 -14.53
N ASP A 314 6.16 -15.60 -15.67
CA ASP A 314 6.77 -14.31 -16.00
C ASP A 314 5.69 -13.23 -16.15
N ASP A 315 5.88 -12.08 -15.50
CA ASP A 315 4.92 -10.97 -15.47
C ASP A 315 4.55 -10.52 -16.88
N GLU A 316 5.52 -10.54 -17.80
CA GLU A 316 5.34 -10.17 -19.20
C GLU A 316 4.31 -11.08 -19.90
N THR A 317 4.35 -12.38 -19.66
CA THR A 317 3.40 -13.34 -20.25
C THR A 317 1.96 -13.10 -19.76
N VAL A 318 1.80 -12.67 -18.50
CA VAL A 318 0.50 -12.31 -17.94
C VAL A 318 -0.03 -11.06 -18.65
N TRP A 319 0.82 -10.07 -18.87
CA TRP A 319 0.44 -8.83 -19.51
C TRP A 319 0.11 -8.99 -20.99
N GLU A 320 0.92 -9.74 -21.75
CA GLU A 320 0.66 -10.04 -23.15
C GLU A 320 -0.69 -10.73 -23.33
N LYS A 321 -0.98 -11.74 -22.49
CA LYS A 321 -2.26 -12.43 -22.57
C LYS A 321 -3.43 -11.54 -22.16
N CYS A 322 -3.23 -10.68 -21.16
CA CYS A 322 -4.23 -9.70 -20.74
C CYS A 322 -4.54 -8.71 -21.87
N TYR A 323 -3.52 -8.22 -22.57
CA TYR A 323 -3.65 -7.32 -23.71
C TYR A 323 -4.36 -8.00 -24.91
N GLU A 324 -4.03 -9.25 -25.22
CA GLU A 324 -4.75 -10.03 -26.24
C GLU A 324 -6.25 -10.11 -25.93
N LEU A 325 -6.59 -10.42 -24.67
CA LEU A 325 -7.98 -10.49 -24.21
C LEU A 325 -8.67 -9.11 -24.23
N PHE A 326 -7.95 -8.04 -23.90
CA PHE A 326 -8.44 -6.67 -24.01
C PHE A 326 -8.78 -6.31 -25.46
N CYS A 327 -7.87 -6.55 -26.42
CA CYS A 327 -8.12 -6.34 -27.85
C CYS A 327 -9.25 -7.24 -28.38
N GLY A 328 -9.36 -8.48 -27.88
CA GLY A 328 -10.48 -9.35 -28.18
C GLY A 328 -11.82 -8.81 -27.67
N ALA A 329 -11.83 -8.14 -26.52
CA ALA A 329 -13.01 -7.48 -25.97
C ALA A 329 -13.37 -6.21 -26.74
N PHE A 330 -12.37 -5.44 -27.17
CA PHE A 330 -12.51 -4.17 -27.91
C PHE A 330 -11.83 -4.26 -29.29
N PRO A 331 -12.52 -4.74 -30.33
CA PRO A 331 -11.88 -5.10 -31.60
C PRO A 331 -11.11 -3.98 -32.29
N LYS A 332 -11.55 -2.72 -32.15
CA LYS A 332 -10.89 -1.53 -32.72
C LYS A 332 -9.77 -0.96 -31.84
N ALA A 333 -9.60 -1.45 -30.61
CA ALA A 333 -8.61 -0.89 -29.70
C ALA A 333 -7.18 -1.09 -30.21
N SER A 334 -6.90 -2.19 -30.92
CA SER A 334 -5.59 -2.49 -31.48
C SER A 334 -5.14 -1.51 -32.57
N GLU A 335 -6.04 -0.69 -33.11
CA GLU A 335 -5.71 0.38 -34.07
C GLU A 335 -5.08 1.60 -33.38
N GLU A 336 -5.43 1.85 -32.11
CA GLU A 336 -4.99 3.04 -31.37
C GLU A 336 -4.10 2.74 -30.15
N ILE A 337 -4.18 1.52 -29.61
CA ILE A 337 -3.54 1.08 -28.38
C ILE A 337 -2.71 -0.14 -28.73
N ASP A 338 -1.40 0.06 -28.87
CA ASP A 338 -0.44 -1.03 -28.89
C ASP A 338 -0.17 -1.56 -27.48
N PHE A 339 0.62 -2.62 -27.39
CA PHE A 339 0.91 -3.27 -26.12
C PHE A 339 1.61 -2.35 -25.11
N GLU A 340 2.59 -1.54 -25.54
CA GLU A 340 3.29 -0.60 -24.66
C GLU A 340 2.37 0.51 -24.16
N LYS A 341 1.45 0.99 -25.01
CA LYS A 341 0.44 1.96 -24.61
C LYS A 341 -0.55 1.36 -23.63
N PHE A 342 -0.93 0.10 -23.78
CA PHE A 342 -1.74 -0.62 -22.79
C PHE A 342 -1.01 -0.72 -21.44
N LEU A 343 0.28 -1.10 -21.43
CA LEU A 343 1.10 -1.09 -20.21
C LEU A 343 1.22 0.32 -19.60
N THR A 344 1.30 1.36 -20.44
CA THR A 344 1.31 2.75 -20.00
C THR A 344 -0.03 3.16 -19.38
N MET A 345 -1.16 2.69 -19.91
CA MET A 345 -2.47 2.92 -19.30
C MET A 345 -2.60 2.24 -17.93
N ILE A 346 -2.07 1.02 -17.78
CA ILE A 346 -2.02 0.31 -16.49
C ILE A 346 -1.17 1.08 -15.47
N GLY A 347 0.04 1.50 -15.86
CA GLY A 347 0.91 2.27 -14.97
C GLY A 347 0.32 3.65 -14.62
N THR A 348 -0.34 4.30 -15.58
CA THR A 348 -1.12 5.54 -15.38
C THR A 348 -2.20 5.35 -14.31
N PHE A 349 -3.02 4.30 -14.41
CA PHE A 349 -4.02 4.02 -13.38
C PHE A 349 -3.36 3.89 -11.99
N ASN A 350 -2.30 3.09 -11.90
CA ASN A 350 -1.68 2.75 -10.62
C ASN A 350 -1.08 3.96 -9.88
N ILE A 351 -0.48 4.92 -10.57
CA ILE A 351 0.16 6.08 -9.92
C ILE A 351 -0.81 7.24 -9.62
N ASN A 352 -2.03 7.21 -10.19
CA ASN A 352 -3.02 8.28 -10.01
C ASN A 352 -4.24 7.85 -9.17
N GLN A 353 -4.42 6.56 -8.87
CA GLN A 353 -5.58 6.08 -8.15
C GLN A 353 -5.59 6.50 -6.68
N TYR A 354 -6.79 6.72 -6.15
CA TYR A 354 -7.08 6.87 -4.74
C TYR A 354 -8.23 5.92 -4.37
N ASN A 355 -7.96 4.97 -3.47
CA ASN A 355 -8.90 3.93 -3.05
C ASN A 355 -9.56 3.17 -4.23
N GLY A 356 -8.77 2.85 -5.26
CA GLY A 356 -9.23 2.10 -6.44
C GLY A 356 -10.03 2.92 -7.46
N GLN A 357 -10.17 4.24 -7.27
CA GLN A 357 -10.79 5.16 -8.21
C GLN A 357 -9.77 6.18 -8.72
N VAL A 358 -10.09 6.89 -9.80
CA VAL A 358 -9.27 8.03 -10.29
C VAL A 358 -10.11 9.29 -10.28
N TYR A 359 -9.56 10.35 -9.68
CA TYR A 359 -10.21 11.65 -9.50
C TYR A 359 -9.31 12.73 -10.12
N HIS A 360 -9.89 13.55 -10.99
CA HIS A 360 -9.16 14.53 -11.79
C HIS A 360 -8.34 15.48 -10.92
N TRP A 361 -8.94 16.14 -9.93
CA TRP A 361 -8.23 17.13 -9.13
C TRP A 361 -7.28 16.50 -8.11
N ILE A 362 -7.70 15.40 -7.48
CA ILE A 362 -6.88 14.72 -6.47
C ILE A 362 -5.58 14.18 -7.09
N SER A 363 -5.60 13.75 -8.35
CA SER A 363 -4.40 13.24 -9.05
C SER A 363 -3.30 14.30 -9.25
N PHE A 364 -3.55 15.59 -9.02
CA PHE A 364 -2.53 16.65 -9.10
C PHE A 364 -1.92 17.04 -7.74
N ILE A 365 -2.34 16.43 -6.63
CA ILE A 365 -1.91 16.86 -5.29
C ILE A 365 -0.69 16.07 -4.85
N ASN A 366 0.46 16.72 -4.73
CA ASN A 366 1.70 16.06 -4.36
C ASN A 366 1.77 15.62 -2.88
N HIS A 367 2.72 14.72 -2.64
CA HIS A 367 2.99 14.16 -1.32
C HIS A 367 3.75 15.13 -0.39
N ASP A 368 3.42 15.07 0.90
CA ASP A 368 4.28 15.46 2.02
C ASP A 368 4.03 14.52 3.22
N CYS A 369 5.08 14.17 3.98
CA CYS A 369 4.90 13.40 5.22
C CYS A 369 4.34 14.25 6.37
N GLU A 370 4.37 15.58 6.23
CA GLU A 370 3.71 16.54 7.10
C GLU A 370 2.74 17.46 6.30
N PRO A 371 1.63 16.90 5.78
CA PRO A 371 0.79 17.59 4.81
C PRO A 371 0.02 18.78 5.39
N ASN A 372 -0.29 19.76 4.54
CA ASN A 372 -1.14 20.90 4.88
C ASN A 372 -2.63 20.67 4.55
N ALA A 373 -2.98 19.56 3.88
CA ALA A 373 -4.36 19.14 3.60
C ALA A 373 -4.60 17.65 3.88
N TYR A 374 -5.87 17.26 3.95
CA TYR A 374 -6.31 15.85 4.03
C TYR A 374 -7.59 15.64 3.22
N ILE A 375 -7.83 14.39 2.82
CA ILE A 375 -9.02 13.99 2.07
C ILE A 375 -9.99 13.30 3.03
N GLU A 376 -11.25 13.75 3.00
CA GLU A 376 -12.39 13.08 3.63
C GLU A 376 -13.20 12.41 2.52
N GLN A 377 -13.40 11.09 2.63
CA GLN A 377 -14.27 10.34 1.72
C GLN A 377 -15.65 10.22 2.36
N VAL A 378 -16.69 10.70 1.69
CA VAL A 378 -18.07 10.64 2.17
C VAL A 378 -18.70 9.32 1.70
N GLU A 379 -18.95 8.41 2.65
CA GLU A 379 -19.33 7.00 2.42
C GLU A 379 -20.50 6.80 1.45
N GLU A 380 -21.44 7.74 1.40
CA GLU A 380 -22.67 7.55 0.63
C GLU A 380 -22.52 7.83 -0.88
N HIS A 381 -21.47 8.56 -1.29
CA HIS A 381 -21.38 9.11 -2.65
C HIS A 381 -20.03 9.03 -3.34
N GLU A 382 -19.00 8.45 -2.72
CA GLU A 382 -17.63 8.49 -3.27
C GLU A 382 -17.18 9.93 -3.59
N GLU A 383 -17.80 10.92 -2.92
CA GLU A 383 -17.39 12.32 -2.96
C GLU A 383 -16.12 12.44 -2.13
N LEU A 384 -15.08 13.03 -2.72
CA LEU A 384 -13.88 13.42 -2.01
C LEU A 384 -13.95 14.89 -1.66
N ARG A 385 -13.76 15.18 -0.38
CA ARG A 385 -13.62 16.54 0.12
C ARG A 385 -12.18 16.76 0.53
N LEU A 386 -11.56 17.79 -0.02
CA LEU A 386 -10.21 18.20 0.35
C LEU A 386 -10.30 19.29 1.41
N HIS A 387 -9.76 19.03 2.60
CA HIS A 387 -9.80 19.94 3.74
C HIS A 387 -8.41 20.47 4.08
N ALA A 388 -8.33 21.74 4.47
CA ALA A 388 -7.12 22.32 5.00
C ALA A 388 -6.82 21.77 6.41
N ARG A 389 -5.68 21.10 6.60
CA ARG A 389 -5.22 20.59 7.90
C ARG A 389 -4.58 21.68 8.75
N LYS A 390 -3.95 22.66 8.09
CA LYS A 390 -3.30 23.85 8.64
C LYS A 390 -3.76 25.06 7.82
N PRO A 391 -3.56 26.32 8.27
CA PRO A 391 -3.77 27.48 7.41
C PRO A 391 -2.92 27.37 6.14
N ILE A 392 -3.51 27.63 4.97
CA ILE A 392 -2.83 27.59 3.66
C ILE A 392 -2.92 28.98 3.04
N LYS A 393 -1.81 29.55 2.60
CA LYS A 393 -1.78 30.87 1.96
C LYS A 393 -2.03 30.80 0.47
N LYS A 394 -2.56 31.89 -0.10
CA LYS A 394 -2.60 32.05 -1.55
C LYS A 394 -1.19 31.84 -2.15
N GLY A 395 -1.11 31.00 -3.18
CA GLY A 395 0.13 30.64 -3.86
C GLY A 395 0.88 29.48 -3.23
N GLU A 396 0.46 28.98 -2.06
CA GLU A 396 1.05 27.79 -1.44
C GLU A 396 0.59 26.51 -2.15
N GLN A 397 1.49 25.54 -2.25
CA GLN A 397 1.16 24.22 -2.77
C GLN A 397 0.34 23.45 -1.74
N ILE A 398 -0.74 22.83 -2.20
CA ILE A 398 -1.56 21.92 -1.39
C ILE A 398 -0.92 20.53 -1.48
N ARG A 399 -0.65 19.91 -0.34
CA ARG A 399 -0.05 18.58 -0.24
C ARG A 399 -0.83 17.67 0.70
N ILE A 400 -0.85 16.38 0.38
CA ILE A 400 -1.44 15.30 1.18
C ILE A 400 -0.39 14.24 1.51
N THR A 401 -0.69 13.32 2.42
CA THR A 401 0.17 12.14 2.62
C THR A 401 -0.36 10.96 1.79
N TYR A 402 0.53 10.25 1.10
CA TYR A 402 0.19 9.05 0.31
C TYR A 402 0.38 7.77 1.12
N VAL A 403 1.23 7.85 2.15
CA VAL A 403 1.63 6.76 3.03
C VAL A 403 1.10 7.02 4.43
N ASN A 404 1.11 5.98 5.26
CA ASN A 404 0.69 6.09 6.64
C ASN A 404 1.65 7.02 7.40
N PRO A 405 1.17 8.15 7.97
CA PRO A 405 2.02 9.08 8.68
C PRO A 405 2.59 8.51 9.99
N LEU A 406 2.08 7.38 10.48
CA LEU A 406 2.58 6.67 11.67
C LEU A 406 3.81 5.80 11.38
N HIS A 407 4.08 5.45 10.11
CA HIS A 407 5.26 4.69 9.73
C HIS A 407 6.54 5.50 9.95
N GLY A 408 7.66 4.82 10.23
CA GLY A 408 9.00 5.39 10.29
C GLY A 408 9.50 5.94 8.96
N VAL A 409 10.56 6.75 8.97
CA VAL A 409 11.07 7.40 7.75
C VAL A 409 11.45 6.40 6.66
N ARG A 410 12.00 5.25 7.04
CA ARG A 410 12.45 4.23 6.08
C ARG A 410 11.28 3.56 5.39
N LEU A 411 10.31 3.09 6.16
CA LEU A 411 9.10 2.48 5.61
C LEU A 411 8.33 3.46 4.72
N ARG A 412 8.13 4.71 5.16
CA ARG A 412 7.47 5.74 4.33
C ARG A 412 8.19 5.95 3.00
N ARG A 413 9.53 6.07 3.01
CA ARG A 413 10.31 6.29 1.79
C ARG A 413 10.35 5.07 0.89
N ARG A 414 10.38 3.86 1.46
CA ARG A 414 10.28 2.60 0.72
C ARG A 414 8.92 2.47 0.01
N GLU A 415 7.83 2.71 0.74
CA GLU A 415 6.47 2.71 0.16
C GLU A 415 6.34 3.73 -0.98
N LEU A 416 6.91 4.92 -0.82
CA LEU A 416 6.91 5.96 -1.86
C LEU A 416 7.74 5.55 -3.09
N ARG A 417 8.91 4.95 -2.86
CA ARG A 417 9.77 4.45 -3.94
C ARG A 417 9.07 3.36 -4.75
N VAL A 418 8.51 2.36 -4.10
CA VAL A 418 7.90 1.21 -4.78
C VAL A 418 6.64 1.64 -5.53
N ASN A 419 5.73 2.36 -4.85
CA ASN A 419 4.42 2.67 -5.41
C ASN A 419 4.39 3.87 -6.36
N TRP A 420 5.23 4.89 -6.11
CA TRP A 420 5.27 6.15 -6.87
C TRP A 420 6.66 6.52 -7.45
N GLY A 421 7.71 5.74 -7.17
CA GLY A 421 9.00 5.89 -7.86
C GLY A 421 9.89 7.02 -7.38
N PHE A 422 9.61 7.63 -6.23
CA PHE A 422 10.38 8.75 -5.69
C PHE A 422 10.67 8.59 -4.19
N LEU A 423 11.65 9.34 -3.70
CA LEU A 423 11.99 9.42 -2.28
C LEU A 423 11.63 10.80 -1.74
N CYS A 424 10.79 10.84 -0.70
CA CYS A 424 10.40 12.11 -0.07
C CYS A 424 11.60 12.80 0.59
N GLN A 425 11.68 14.12 0.42
CA GLN A 425 12.70 14.99 0.98
C GLN A 425 12.13 16.11 1.89
N CYS A 426 10.87 15.97 2.34
CA CYS A 426 10.26 16.96 3.25
C CYS A 426 11.02 17.11 4.57
N ASP A 427 10.79 18.23 5.27
CA ASP A 427 11.45 18.57 6.53
C ASP A 427 11.38 17.43 7.56
N ARG A 428 10.22 16.77 7.67
CA ARG A 428 10.05 15.62 8.56
C ARG A 428 11.01 14.48 8.22
N CYS A 429 11.11 14.10 6.94
CA CYS A 429 12.02 13.04 6.51
C CYS A 429 13.48 13.41 6.78
N GLN A 430 13.89 14.64 6.46
CA GLN A 430 15.26 15.11 6.67
C GLN A 430 15.65 15.10 8.15
N ASN A 431 14.76 15.58 9.02
CA ASN A 431 14.97 15.59 10.46
C ASN A 431 15.10 14.18 11.03
N GLU A 432 14.20 13.26 10.65
CA GLU A 432 14.23 11.86 11.10
C GLU A 432 15.53 11.16 10.63
N LEU A 433 15.94 11.32 9.37
CA LEU A 433 17.18 10.73 8.83
C LEU A 433 18.44 11.23 9.53
N SER A 434 18.53 12.54 9.76
CA SER A 434 19.69 13.14 10.44
C SER A 434 19.89 12.62 11.87
N THR A 435 18.83 12.10 12.50
CA THR A 435 18.90 11.50 13.83
C THR A 435 19.61 10.15 13.79
N PHE A 436 19.44 9.38 12.71
CA PHE A 436 20.13 8.09 12.51
C PHE A 436 21.61 8.26 12.18
N GLU A 437 21.99 9.28 11.41
CA GLU A 437 23.40 9.58 11.08
C GLU A 437 24.22 10.00 12.31
N ARG A 438 23.57 10.57 13.34
CA ARG A 438 24.22 11.01 14.58
C ARG A 438 24.48 9.88 15.57
N VAL A 439 24.01 8.66 15.32
CA VAL A 439 24.40 7.47 16.10
C VAL A 439 25.72 6.96 15.52
N PRO A 440 26.87 7.14 16.19
CA PRO A 440 28.17 6.86 15.59
C PRO A 440 28.29 5.36 15.27
N ASN A 441 28.59 5.04 14.01
CA ASN A 441 29.21 3.76 13.64
C ASN A 441 30.51 3.62 14.45
N LEU A 442 30.47 2.84 15.53
CA LEU A 442 31.64 2.54 16.36
C LEU A 442 32.77 1.84 15.57
N GLU A 443 32.49 1.38 14.35
CA GLU A 443 33.45 0.67 13.50
C GLU A 443 34.45 1.60 12.78
N LYS A 444 34.16 2.90 12.60
CA LYS A 444 35.06 3.81 11.85
C LYS A 444 36.25 4.38 12.66
N LYS A 445 36.38 4.06 13.96
CA LYS A 445 37.46 4.61 14.81
C LYS A 445 38.68 3.71 15.01
N ASN A 446 38.69 2.47 14.52
CA ASN A 446 39.80 1.53 14.77
C ASN A 446 40.73 1.30 13.57
N ALA A 447 40.74 2.18 12.55
CA ALA A 447 41.66 2.05 11.42
C ALA A 447 42.92 2.94 11.52
N ASP A 448 42.89 4.04 12.29
CA ASP A 448 43.98 5.05 12.26
C ASP A 448 44.51 5.44 13.65
N ALA A 449 44.92 4.45 14.46
CA ALA A 449 45.68 4.73 15.68
C ALA A 449 46.85 3.74 15.84
N ASN A 450 47.82 3.85 14.94
CA ASN A 450 49.19 3.43 15.20
C ASN A 450 49.99 4.69 15.50
N LEU A 451 50.38 4.91 16.76
CA LEU A 451 51.59 5.67 17.14
C LEU A 451 51.88 5.52 18.63
N GLY A 452 52.98 4.82 18.92
CA GLY A 452 54.00 5.24 19.88
C GLY A 452 53.66 5.26 21.37
N VAL A 453 54.11 4.20 22.06
CA VAL A 453 54.32 4.18 23.51
C VAL A 453 55.42 5.17 23.90
N GLU A 454 55.16 6.04 24.88
CA GLU A 454 56.21 6.54 25.77
C GLU A 454 55.79 6.30 27.24
N LYS A 455 56.69 5.60 27.95
CA LYS A 455 56.66 5.41 29.40
C LYS A 455 57.34 6.61 30.06
N ILE A 456 56.76 7.15 31.12
CA ILE A 456 57.50 7.81 32.21
C ILE A 456 56.89 7.35 33.54
N ASP A 457 57.74 6.74 34.36
CA ASP A 457 57.48 6.33 35.73
C ASP A 457 57.68 7.49 36.73
N SER A 458 57.12 7.28 37.93
CA SER A 458 57.56 7.72 39.27
C SER A 458 56.77 8.83 39.99
N ASN A 459 56.10 8.35 41.06
CA ASN A 459 55.81 8.93 42.38
C ASN A 459 56.23 10.38 42.67
N ASP A 460 55.30 11.16 43.25
CA ASP A 460 55.46 11.59 44.64
C ASP A 460 54.10 11.91 45.30
N SER A 461 54.07 11.67 46.61
CA SER A 461 52.98 11.77 47.56
C SER A 461 53.04 13.06 48.37
N SER A 462 51.90 13.71 48.65
CA SER A 462 51.48 14.17 50.00
C SER A 462 50.31 15.17 49.97
N GLU A 463 49.20 14.72 50.57
CA GLU A 463 48.41 15.33 51.65
C GLU A 463 47.86 16.78 51.59
N ASP A 464 46.51 16.81 51.62
CA ASP A 464 45.63 17.42 52.64
C ASP A 464 44.76 18.63 52.25
N GLY A 465 43.53 18.63 52.78
CA GLY A 465 42.73 19.86 52.95
C GLY A 465 41.33 19.91 52.33
N SER A 466 40.36 19.30 53.01
CA SER A 466 38.93 19.18 52.70
C SER A 466 38.05 20.46 52.52
N LYS A 467 37.00 20.30 51.66
CA LYS A 467 35.58 20.74 51.77
C LYS A 467 35.18 22.24 51.67
N LYS A 468 34.48 22.63 50.58
CA LYS A 468 33.00 22.62 50.41
C LYS A 468 32.52 23.18 49.05
N SER A 469 31.51 22.49 48.51
CA SER A 469 30.54 22.74 47.43
C SER A 469 30.01 24.19 47.28
N THR A 470 29.43 24.71 46.19
CA THR A 470 28.96 24.28 44.86
C THR A 470 28.33 25.51 44.18
N GLY A 471 28.31 25.59 42.85
CA GLY A 471 27.19 26.23 42.15
C GLY A 471 27.50 27.12 40.95
N ASN A 472 28.06 26.56 39.87
CA ASN A 472 27.98 27.19 38.54
C ASN A 472 26.88 26.51 37.70
N ARG A 473 25.94 27.33 37.23
CA ARG A 473 24.66 26.98 36.61
C ARG A 473 24.88 26.25 35.28
N LYS A 474 24.41 25.00 35.20
CA LYS A 474 24.19 24.24 33.96
C LYS A 474 22.79 24.54 33.42
N SER A 475 22.72 24.81 32.11
CA SER A 475 21.50 24.94 31.33
C SER A 475 20.74 23.61 31.29
N SER A 476 19.48 23.65 31.73
CA SER A 476 18.51 22.55 31.64
C SER A 476 17.45 22.96 30.63
N MET A 477 17.40 22.28 29.49
CA MET A 477 16.15 21.88 28.84
C MET A 477 16.43 20.59 28.04
N ARG A 478 16.41 19.47 28.75
CA ARG A 478 15.94 18.20 28.20
C ARG A 478 14.42 18.27 28.29
N GLU A 479 13.74 18.51 27.18
CA GLU A 479 12.36 18.02 27.08
C GLU A 479 12.47 16.52 26.82
N ALA A 480 12.18 15.74 27.86
CA ALA A 480 12.05 14.31 27.75
C ALA A 480 10.87 14.01 26.83
N GLN A 481 11.05 12.99 25.98
CA GLN A 481 9.96 12.31 25.30
C GLN A 481 8.87 11.99 26.35
N PRO A 482 7.60 12.37 26.13
CA PRO A 482 6.56 12.12 27.12
C PRO A 482 6.41 10.62 27.36
N ASP A 483 6.43 10.24 28.63
CA ASP A 483 6.18 8.87 29.08
C ASP A 483 4.78 8.43 28.61
N LEU A 484 4.65 7.18 28.15
CA LEU A 484 3.40 6.58 27.69
C LEU A 484 2.29 6.74 28.76
N LYS A 485 2.67 6.77 30.05
CA LYS A 485 1.75 7.05 31.16
C LYS A 485 1.20 8.48 31.22
N GLU A 486 1.92 9.49 30.72
CA GLU A 486 1.41 10.87 30.65
C GLU A 486 0.48 11.08 29.45
N ILE A 487 0.75 10.39 28.32
CA ILE A 487 -0.12 10.42 27.13
C ILE A 487 -1.48 9.76 27.44
N LEU A 488 -1.47 8.66 28.19
CA LEU A 488 -2.69 7.94 28.60
C LEU A 488 -3.53 8.67 29.67
N LYS A 489 -2.92 9.55 30.48
CA LYS A 489 -3.64 10.35 31.50
C LYS A 489 -4.48 11.49 30.89
N ASN A 490 -4.11 11.96 29.70
CA ASN A 490 -4.80 13.06 29.01
C ASN A 490 -5.76 12.56 27.92
N GLY A 491 -6.31 11.34 28.08
CA GLY A 491 -7.19 10.70 27.12
C GLY A 491 -8.29 11.61 26.58
N LYS A 492 -8.04 12.20 25.41
CA LYS A 492 -9.11 12.47 24.45
C LYS A 492 -9.52 11.12 23.90
N GLU A 493 -10.76 10.75 24.14
CA GLU A 493 -11.40 9.60 23.51
C GLU A 493 -11.12 9.62 22.01
N PHE A 494 -10.56 8.52 21.52
CA PHE A 494 -10.58 8.21 20.10
C PHE A 494 -11.77 7.27 19.90
N GLU A 495 -12.82 7.76 19.25
CA GLU A 495 -13.86 6.88 18.72
C GLU A 495 -13.27 6.15 17.52
N LEU A 496 -13.00 4.85 17.70
CA LEU A 496 -12.85 3.92 16.61
C LEU A 496 -14.26 3.43 16.26
N ASP A 497 -14.73 3.71 15.04
CA ASP A 497 -15.99 3.15 14.54
C ASP A 497 -15.82 1.63 14.35
N ILE A 498 -16.23 0.87 15.37
CA ILE A 498 -16.43 -0.58 15.28
C ILE A 498 -17.90 -0.79 14.91
N PRO A 499 -18.24 -1.62 13.90
CA PRO A 499 -19.62 -1.89 13.54
C PRO A 499 -20.44 -2.38 14.75
N GLU A 500 -21.61 -1.79 14.97
CA GLU A 500 -22.52 -2.18 16.06
C GLU A 500 -22.94 -3.65 15.90
N THR A 501 -22.59 -4.50 16.89
CA THR A 501 -23.14 -5.86 16.98
C THR A 501 -24.42 -5.83 17.81
N VAL A 502 -25.53 -6.17 17.15
CA VAL A 502 -26.84 -6.32 17.79
C VAL A 502 -26.97 -7.74 18.31
N ASP A 503 -27.19 -7.91 19.62
CA ASP A 503 -27.50 -9.22 20.20
C ASP A 503 -28.91 -9.69 19.82
N THR A 504 -29.18 -10.99 19.95
CA THR A 504 -30.48 -11.61 19.59
C THR A 504 -31.67 -11.14 20.44
N GLN A 505 -31.45 -10.19 21.36
CA GLN A 505 -32.47 -9.59 22.23
C GLN A 505 -32.66 -8.08 21.98
N GLY A 506 -31.98 -7.51 20.98
CA GLY A 506 -32.21 -6.13 20.54
C GLY A 506 -31.60 -5.06 21.45
N ASN A 507 -30.61 -5.41 22.28
CA ASN A 507 -29.89 -4.42 23.08
C ASN A 507 -28.60 -3.98 22.38
N VAL A 508 -28.45 -2.66 22.23
CA VAL A 508 -27.23 -2.02 21.70
C VAL A 508 -26.17 -2.00 22.80
N ARG A 509 -25.07 -2.75 22.62
CA ARG A 509 -23.89 -2.67 23.48
C ARG A 509 -22.79 -1.86 22.79
N LYS A 510 -22.42 -0.72 23.38
CA LYS A 510 -21.17 -0.02 23.02
C LYS A 510 -19.98 -0.77 23.62
N THR A 511 -19.13 -1.35 22.78
CA THR A 511 -17.87 -1.96 23.20
C THR A 511 -16.78 -0.88 23.30
N SER A 512 -16.49 -0.41 24.52
CA SER A 512 -15.29 0.39 24.78
C SER A 512 -14.10 -0.54 25.05
N VAL A 513 -13.03 -0.43 24.26
CA VAL A 513 -11.78 -1.16 24.52
C VAL A 513 -10.92 -0.36 25.49
N ARG A 514 -10.61 -0.93 26.66
CA ARG A 514 -9.55 -0.44 27.57
C ARG A 514 -8.29 -1.26 27.34
N PHE A 515 -7.19 -0.62 27.01
CA PHE A 515 -5.88 -1.27 26.97
C PHE A 515 -5.30 -1.33 28.38
N ASP A 516 -5.36 -2.50 28.99
CA ASP A 516 -4.56 -2.84 30.17
C ASP A 516 -3.27 -3.53 29.70
N SER A 517 -2.15 -3.33 30.40
CA SER A 517 -0.79 -3.62 29.90
C SER A 517 -0.42 -5.12 29.79
N ASN A 518 -1.39 -6.03 29.83
CA ASN A 518 -1.14 -7.48 30.02
C ASN A 518 -1.96 -8.43 29.11
N VAL A 519 -2.56 -7.98 27.99
CA VAL A 519 -3.32 -8.90 27.11
C VAL A 519 -2.46 -9.33 25.92
N SER A 520 -2.01 -10.59 25.91
CA SER A 520 -1.13 -11.15 24.87
C SER A 520 -1.80 -12.12 23.89
N VAL A 521 -3.10 -12.44 24.02
CA VAL A 521 -3.85 -13.25 23.04
C VAL A 521 -5.33 -12.89 23.07
N ALA A 522 -5.95 -12.69 21.90
CA ALA A 522 -7.41 -12.70 21.76
C ALA A 522 -7.87 -14.15 21.54
N VAL A 523 -8.59 -14.71 22.50
CA VAL A 523 -9.27 -16.01 22.35
C VAL A 523 -10.75 -15.75 22.21
N ASP A 524 -11.35 -16.21 21.11
CA ASP A 524 -12.81 -16.24 20.94
C ASP A 524 -13.40 -17.31 21.88
N GLU A 525 -14.10 -16.87 22.92
CA GLU A 525 -15.03 -17.72 23.66
C GLU A 525 -16.45 -17.55 23.08
N ARG A 526 -16.82 -18.53 22.25
CA ARG A 526 -18.13 -18.99 21.71
C ARG A 526 -19.37 -18.11 21.83
#